data_AF-A0A8D0HT40-F1
#
_entry.id   AF-A0A8D0HT40-F1
#
_cell.length_a   1.000
_cell.length_b   1.000
_cell.length_c   1.000
_cell.angle_alpha   90.00
_cell.angle_beta   90.00
_cell.angle_gamma   90.00
#
_symmetry.space_group_name_H-M   'P 1'
#
loop_
_entity.id
_entity.type
_entity.pdbx_description
1 polymer ?
#
loop_
_entity_poly.entity_id
_entity_poly.type
_entity_poly.pdbx_seq_one_letter_code
_entity_poly.pdbx_strand_id
1 'polypeptide(L)'
;MEVRNVINDAVDLLEFRDRVIKTSLNYGHLVVSTSLQCYVFSTKNWNTPLIFDLKEATVSSILQAERHFLLVDGGGIYLYSYEGRLISSPKFPGMRTDILNAPTISLSNDILAIRDK
;
A
#
# COMPACT_ATOMS: atom_id res chain seq x y z
N MET A 1 13.24 -8.33 -5.47
CA MET A 1 12.25 -9.16 -4.73
C MET A 1 11.75 -10.22 -5.68
N GLU A 2 11.62 -11.46 -5.22
CA GLU A 2 11.10 -12.56 -6.05
C GLU A 2 9.59 -12.70 -5.85
N VAL A 3 8.84 -12.87 -6.94
CA VAL A 3 7.44 -13.29 -6.92
C VAL A 3 7.34 -14.63 -7.63
N ARG A 4 6.75 -15.63 -6.96
CA ARG A 4 6.53 -16.96 -7.51
C ARG A 4 5.05 -17.25 -7.68
N ASN A 5 4.67 -17.67 -8.89
CA ASN A 5 3.34 -18.18 -9.17
C ASN A 5 3.22 -19.62 -8.67
N VAL A 6 2.34 -19.86 -7.70
CA VAL A 6 2.17 -21.18 -7.07
C VAL A 6 1.41 -22.20 -7.93
N ILE A 7 0.84 -21.79 -9.06
CA ILE A 7 0.09 -22.68 -9.97
C ILE A 7 1.04 -23.32 -10.99
N ASN A 8 2.01 -22.56 -11.50
CA ASN A 8 2.89 -23.00 -12.58
C ASN A 8 4.38 -22.81 -12.31
N ASP A 9 4.75 -22.41 -11.09
CA ASP A 9 6.12 -22.18 -10.64
C ASP A 9 6.89 -21.11 -11.43
N ALA A 10 6.21 -20.28 -12.23
CA ALA A 10 6.84 -19.13 -12.86
C ALA A 10 7.38 -18.17 -11.79
N VAL A 11 8.58 -17.65 -12.02
CA VAL A 11 9.27 -16.74 -11.11
C VAL A 11 9.58 -15.44 -11.85
N ASP A 12 9.16 -14.33 -11.24
CA ASP A 12 9.44 -12.97 -11.69
C ASP A 12 10.33 -12.25 -10.68
N LEU A 13 11.39 -11.59 -11.15
CA LEU A 13 12.27 -10.78 -10.32
C LEU A 13 11.89 -9.30 -10.45
N LEU A 14 11.42 -8.72 -9.35
CA LEU A 14 11.06 -7.30 -9.28
C LEU A 14 12.24 -6.49 -8.74
N GLU A 15 12.69 -5.51 -9.52
CA GLU A 15 13.77 -4.60 -9.15
C GLU A 15 13.23 -3.29 -8.59
N PHE A 16 13.89 -2.77 -7.56
CA PHE A 16 13.54 -1.52 -6.91
C PHE A 16 14.80 -0.67 -6.80
N ARG A 17 14.66 0.63 -7.05
CA ARG A 17 15.75 1.59 -6.90
C ARG A 17 16.21 1.72 -5.44
N ASP A 18 15.24 1.67 -4.53
CA ASP A 18 15.45 1.88 -3.10
C ASP A 18 15.02 0.66 -2.28
N ARG A 19 15.41 0.65 -1.01
CA ARG A 19 15.05 -0.41 -0.07
C ARG A 19 13.53 -0.55 0.05
N VAL A 20 13.02 -1.76 -0.17
CA VAL A 20 11.64 -2.14 0.12
C VAL A 20 11.39 -2.08 1.63
N ILE A 21 10.32 -1.40 2.03
CA ILE A 21 9.91 -1.19 3.43
C ILE A 21 8.69 -2.04 3.78
N LYS A 22 7.64 -1.96 2.97
CA LYS A 22 6.39 -2.70 3.15
C LYS A 22 5.84 -3.18 1.83
N THR A 23 5.13 -4.30 1.89
CA THR A 23 4.43 -4.90 0.75
C THR A 23 3.05 -5.38 1.19
N SER A 24 2.12 -5.42 0.24
CA SER A 24 0.81 -6.04 0.39
C SER A 24 0.37 -6.60 -0.96
N LEU A 25 -0.12 -7.83 -0.97
CA LEU A 25 -0.61 -8.53 -2.17
C LEU A 25 -2.06 -8.93 -1.94
N ASN A 26 -2.98 -8.24 -2.63
CA ASN A 26 -4.41 -8.53 -2.54
C ASN A 26 -5.16 -7.96 -3.75
N TYR A 27 -6.37 -8.45 -4.01
CA TYR A 27 -7.27 -7.96 -5.07
C TYR A 27 -6.61 -7.82 -6.46
N GLY A 28 -5.67 -8.70 -6.79
CA GLY A 28 -4.96 -8.68 -8.08
C GLY A 28 -3.84 -7.63 -8.19
N HIS A 29 -3.49 -6.96 -7.08
CA HIS A 29 -2.46 -5.94 -7.02
C HIS A 29 -1.42 -6.25 -5.95
N LEU A 30 -0.14 -6.02 -6.28
CA LEU A 30 0.96 -5.97 -5.32
C LEU A 30 1.35 -4.51 -5.12
N VAL A 31 1.11 -3.99 -3.93
CA VAL A 31 1.53 -2.65 -3.51
C VAL A 31 2.83 -2.78 -2.74
N VAL A 32 3.87 -2.06 -3.16
CA VAL A 32 5.20 -2.06 -2.53
C VAL A 32 5.58 -0.62 -2.21
N SER A 33 5.89 -0.32 -0.96
CA SER A 33 6.49 0.96 -0.59
C SER A 33 7.98 0.78 -0.36
N THR A 34 8.78 1.65 -0.98
CA THR A 34 10.19 1.85 -0.67
C THR A 34 10.37 3.05 0.25
N SER A 35 11.61 3.48 0.49
CA SER A 35 11.88 4.71 1.23
C SER A 35 11.50 5.99 0.50
N LEU A 36 11.24 5.96 -0.80
CA LEU A 36 10.96 7.17 -1.59
C LEU A 36 9.74 7.03 -2.51
N GLN A 37 9.32 5.80 -2.83
CA GLN A 37 8.32 5.56 -3.87
C GLN A 37 7.36 4.45 -3.48
N CYS A 38 6.14 4.52 -4.02
CA CYS A 38 5.19 3.44 -4.00
C CYS A 38 5.05 2.86 -5.42
N TYR A 39 5.16 1.55 -5.50
CA TYR A 39 4.97 0.76 -6.71
C TYR A 39 3.64 0.01 -6.58
N VAL A 40 2.82 0.07 -7.61
CA VAL A 40 1.58 -0.72 -7.72
C VAL A 40 1.71 -1.61 -8.96
N PHE A 41 1.94 -2.90 -8.72
CA PHE A 41 1.97 -3.90 -9.78
C PHE A 41 0.60 -4.53 -9.97
N SER A 42 0.28 -4.88 -11.21
CA SER A 42 -0.83 -5.78 -11.52
C SER A 42 -0.31 -7.20 -11.57
N THR A 43 -1.01 -8.14 -10.93
CA THR A 43 -0.72 -9.59 -11.04
C THR A 43 -0.87 -10.13 -12.46
N LYS A 44 -1.49 -9.36 -13.37
CA LYS A 44 -1.60 -9.68 -14.80
C LYS A 44 -0.36 -9.27 -15.59
N ASN A 45 0.44 -8.32 -15.08
CA ASN A 45 1.64 -7.82 -15.74
C ASN A 45 2.59 -7.16 -14.73
N TRP A 46 3.70 -7.85 -14.41
CA TRP A 46 4.72 -7.38 -13.48
C TRP A 46 5.70 -6.35 -14.08
N ASN A 47 5.75 -6.21 -15.40
CA ASN A 47 6.80 -5.43 -16.08
C ASN A 47 6.56 -3.92 -16.09
N THR A 48 5.31 -3.48 -15.92
CA THR A 48 4.92 -2.07 -16.00
C THR A 48 4.19 -1.64 -14.74
N PRO A 49 4.86 -1.59 -13.57
CA PRO A 49 4.25 -1.05 -12.37
C PRO A 49 3.91 0.42 -12.57
N LEU A 50 2.83 0.86 -11.94
CA LEU A 50 2.66 2.27 -11.66
C LEU A 50 3.59 2.66 -10.52
N ILE A 51 4.26 3.81 -10.63
CA ILE A 51 5.19 4.31 -9.62
C ILE A 51 4.84 5.76 -9.31
N PHE A 52 4.77 6.11 -8.02
CA PHE A 52 4.64 7.49 -7.56
C PHE A 52 5.47 7.77 -6.32
N ASP A 53 5.87 9.02 -6.14
CA ASP A 53 6.72 9.42 -5.02
C ASP A 53 5.93 9.51 -3.71
N LEU A 54 6.56 9.07 -2.62
CA LEU A 54 6.05 9.18 -1.27
C LEU A 54 6.52 10.48 -0.64
N LYS A 55 5.65 11.14 0.14
CA LYS A 55 5.99 12.37 0.85
C LYS A 55 6.87 12.11 2.07
N GLU A 56 6.63 11.00 2.76
CA GLU A 56 7.45 10.54 3.88
C GLU A 56 8.05 9.17 3.60
N ALA A 57 9.23 8.95 4.18
CA ALA A 57 10.05 7.79 3.84
C ALA A 57 9.62 6.47 4.48
N THR A 58 8.67 6.48 5.43
CA THR A 58 8.34 5.27 6.21
C THR A 58 6.85 5.01 6.24
N VAL A 59 6.38 4.18 5.31
CA VAL A 59 5.03 3.59 5.36
C VAL A 59 5.00 2.51 6.44
N SER A 60 4.15 2.68 7.46
CA SER A 60 3.99 1.74 8.57
C SER A 60 3.01 0.60 8.25
N SER A 61 1.97 0.88 7.46
CA SER A 61 0.93 -0.09 7.09
C SER A 61 0.42 0.13 5.67
N ILE A 62 0.08 -0.97 4.99
CA ILE A 62 -0.61 -0.99 3.69
C ILE A 62 -1.86 -1.86 3.86
N LEU A 63 -3.04 -1.30 3.66
CA LEU A 63 -4.31 -2.04 3.63
C LEU A 63 -4.90 -1.97 2.23
N GLN A 64 -5.49 -3.06 1.76
CA GLN A 64 -6.10 -3.10 0.43
C GLN A 64 -7.58 -3.41 0.54
N ALA A 65 -8.37 -2.79 -0.32
CA ALA A 65 -9.71 -3.18 -0.69
C ALA A 65 -9.73 -3.44 -2.21
N GLU A 66 -10.87 -3.86 -2.75
CA GLU A 66 -10.99 -4.18 -4.18
C GLU A 66 -10.83 -2.93 -5.05
N ARG A 67 -11.30 -1.76 -4.59
CA ARG A 67 -11.32 -0.52 -5.39
C ARG A 67 -10.16 0.43 -5.14
N HIS A 68 -9.47 0.27 -4.02
CA HIS A 68 -8.46 1.21 -3.54
C HIS A 68 -7.58 0.56 -2.48
N PHE A 69 -6.54 1.27 -2.07
CA PHE A 69 -5.67 0.87 -0.98
C PHE A 69 -5.34 2.07 -0.11
N LEU A 70 -4.94 1.78 1.12
CA LEU A 70 -4.61 2.74 2.15
C LEU A 70 -3.13 2.63 2.49
N LEU A 71 -2.45 3.78 2.49
CA LEU A 71 -1.11 3.93 3.06
C LEU A 71 -1.20 4.67 4.39
N VAL A 72 -0.47 4.19 5.39
CA VAL A 72 -0.28 4.88 6.66
C VAL A 72 1.20 5.19 6.81
N ASP A 73 1.54 6.43 7.11
CA ASP A 73 2.89 6.89 7.43
C ASP A 73 2.89 7.80 8.67
N GLY A 74 4.04 8.41 8.98
CA GLY A 74 4.17 9.34 10.11
C GLY A 74 3.28 10.58 9.98
N GLY A 75 3.02 11.06 8.76
CA GLY A 75 2.26 12.27 8.46
C GLY A 75 0.74 12.08 8.36
N GLY A 76 0.26 10.85 8.12
CA GLY A 76 -1.16 10.60 8.03
C GLY A 76 -1.57 9.25 7.44
N ILE A 77 -2.82 9.25 6.97
CA ILE A 77 -3.47 8.14 6.28
C ILE A 77 -3.88 8.65 4.89
N TYR A 78 -3.62 7.85 3.86
CA TYR A 78 -3.87 8.23 2.47
C TYR A 78 -4.55 7.09 1.73
N LEU A 79 -5.71 7.37 1.17
CA LEU A 79 -6.47 6.45 0.33
C LEU A 79 -6.13 6.70 -1.14
N TYR A 80 -5.59 5.70 -1.82
CA TYR A 80 -5.19 5.78 -3.21
C TYR A 80 -5.99 4.80 -4.06
N SER A 81 -6.29 5.18 -5.30
CA SER A 81 -6.71 4.23 -6.32
C SER A 81 -5.50 3.41 -6.80
N TYR A 82 -5.72 2.24 -7.41
CA TYR A 82 -4.63 1.44 -7.98
C TYR A 82 -3.95 2.11 -9.19
N GLU A 83 -4.54 3.16 -9.73
CA GLU A 83 -3.96 4.07 -10.72
C GLU A 83 -3.16 5.23 -10.08
N GLY A 84 -2.90 5.16 -8.76
CA GLY A 84 -2.02 6.09 -8.03
C GLY A 84 -2.62 7.46 -7.78
N ARG A 85 -3.92 7.63 -8.02
CA ARG A 85 -4.63 8.86 -7.68
C ARG A 85 -4.92 8.88 -6.19
N LEU A 86 -4.54 9.95 -5.51
CA LEU A 86 -5.00 10.21 -4.14
C LEU A 86 -6.52 10.48 -4.17
N ILE A 87 -7.28 9.60 -3.54
CA ILE A 87 -8.74 9.71 -3.40
C ILE A 87 -9.08 10.58 -2.19
N SER A 88 -8.47 10.29 -1.04
CA SER A 88 -8.73 11.02 0.20
C SER A 88 -7.57 10.90 1.19
N SER A 89 -7.52 11.81 2.16
CA SER A 89 -6.59 11.74 3.30
C SER A 89 -7.32 12.05 4.61
N PRO A 90 -8.10 11.09 5.16
CA PRO A 90 -8.90 11.32 6.35
C PRO A 90 -8.03 11.74 7.55
N LYS A 91 -8.49 12.74 8.29
CA LYS A 91 -7.86 13.21 9.53
C LYS A 91 -8.92 13.52 10.58
N PHE A 92 -8.59 13.28 11.83
CA PHE A 92 -9.43 13.64 12.98
C PHE A 92 -8.58 14.28 14.09
N PRO A 93 -9.16 15.12 14.96
CA PRO A 93 -8.44 15.73 16.07
C PRO A 93 -7.79 14.67 16.97
N GLY A 94 -6.51 14.87 17.30
CA GLY A 94 -5.77 13.94 18.17
C GLY A 94 -5.31 12.65 17.50
N MET A 95 -5.45 12.51 16.18
CA MET A 95 -4.99 11.32 15.45
C MET A 95 -3.50 11.03 15.70
N ARG A 96 -3.22 9.79 16.07
CA ARG A 96 -1.89 9.24 16.35
C ARG A 96 -1.59 8.12 15.35
N THR A 97 -0.86 8.43 14.29
CA THR A 97 -0.54 7.44 13.23
C THR A 97 0.38 6.32 13.71
N ASP A 98 1.16 6.55 14.76
CA ASP A 98 2.06 5.59 15.38
C ASP A 98 1.35 4.38 16.01
N ILE A 99 0.05 4.50 16.34
CA ILE A 99 -0.76 3.41 16.88
C ILE A 99 -1.65 2.73 15.82
N LEU A 100 -1.61 3.21 14.57
CA LEU A 100 -2.41 2.67 13.47
C LEU A 100 -1.70 1.46 12.86
N ASN A 101 -2.27 0.28 13.11
CA ASN A 101 -1.74 -1.01 12.72
C ASN A 101 -2.91 -1.98 12.50
N ALA A 102 -2.61 -3.23 12.11
CA ALA A 102 -3.63 -4.21 11.73
C ALA A 102 -4.85 -4.33 12.69
N PRO A 103 -4.72 -4.31 14.03
CA PRO A 103 -5.88 -4.36 14.93
C PRO A 103 -6.61 -3.03 15.16
N THR A 104 -6.08 -1.88 14.70
CA THR A 104 -6.67 -0.56 14.94
C THR A 104 -7.20 0.13 13.69
N ILE A 105 -6.95 -0.42 12.50
CA ILE A 105 -7.47 0.11 11.24
C ILE A 105 -7.99 -1.03 10.35
N SER A 106 -9.14 -0.80 9.70
CA SER A 106 -9.72 -1.74 8.73
C SER A 106 -10.32 -0.98 7.56
N LEU A 107 -10.26 -1.60 6.38
CA LEU A 107 -10.65 -1.00 5.10
C LEU A 107 -11.58 -1.94 4.33
N SER A 108 -12.73 -1.42 3.91
CA SER A 108 -13.60 -2.00 2.88
C SER A 108 -13.69 -1.06 1.67
N ASN A 109 -14.47 -1.43 0.64
CA ASN A 109 -14.66 -0.60 -0.54
C ASN A 109 -15.29 0.77 -0.25
N ASP A 110 -16.04 0.88 0.84
CA ASP A 110 -16.93 1.99 1.18
C ASP A 110 -16.72 2.53 2.61
N ILE A 111 -16.00 1.81 3.48
CA ILE A 111 -15.80 2.16 4.88
C ILE A 111 -14.32 2.08 5.24
N LEU A 112 -13.82 3.14 5.88
CA LEU A 112 -12.56 3.13 6.63
C LEU A 112 -12.92 3.17 8.11
N ALA A 113 -12.66 2.07 8.82
CA ALA A 113 -12.83 2.00 10.26
C ALA A 113 -11.50 2.26 10.96
N ILE A 114 -11.48 3.23 11.87
CA ILE A 114 -10.33 3.56 12.69
C ILE A 114 -10.76 3.48 14.14
N ARG A 115 -10.07 2.64 14.91
CA ARG A 115 -10.27 2.51 16.35
C ARG A 115 -9.38 3.52 17.07
N ASP A 116 -10.00 4.35 17.89
CA ASP A 116 -9.31 5.17 18.88
C ASP A 116 -8.81 4.31 20.06
N LYS A 117 -7.92 4.87 20.89
CA LYS A 117 -7.34 4.21 22.06
C LYS A 117 -8.39 3.59 22.99
#